data_AF-A0A2H0CZU9-F1
#
_entry.id   AF-A0A2H0CZU9-F1
#
_cell.length_a   1.000
_cell.length_b   1.000
_cell.length_c   1.000
_cell.angle_alpha   90.00
_cell.angle_beta   90.00
_cell.angle_gamma   90.00
#
_symmetry.space_group_name_H-M   'P 1'
#
loop_
_entity.id
_entity.type
_entity.pdbx_description
1 polymer ?
#
loop_
_entity_poly.entity_id
_entity_poly.type
_entity_poly.pdbx_seq_one_letter_code
_entity_poly.pdbx_strand_id
1 'polypeptide(L)'
;IGALSLISAAIRKLGWNGKIVITKHGLKQKHLQADNKFIKIANHLKLQIQGLVLPASKTRENYWKYETEGEKLGTIFIHLVVENFTKGFSIFENHAGCEKGYFITSNGKHIPLEKYSDRKAYKAGNKNKIISIPDLILIDFGRSEVINIEGKKYQFCQNGIRELKSFGDIEKGYIKKYYPKSKIIRTVVLYGGTEKKVIEIEVGFLLNENGDLVLGIKAPKLFREAIKNLLDFWS
;
A
#
# COMPACT_ATOMS: atom_id res chain seq x y z
N ILE A 1 2.08 -15.44 9.97
CA ILE A 1 3.31 -15.81 9.23
C ILE A 1 4.52 -15.06 9.80
N GLY A 2 4.54 -13.72 9.79
CA GLY A 2 5.69 -12.90 10.26
C GLY A 2 6.21 -13.25 11.66
N ALA A 3 5.38 -13.08 12.70
CA ALA A 3 5.81 -13.30 14.09
C ALA A 3 6.40 -14.70 14.35
N LEU A 4 5.70 -15.77 13.94
CA LEU A 4 6.17 -17.15 14.11
C LEU A 4 7.51 -17.40 13.40
N SER A 5 7.68 -16.81 12.22
CA SER A 5 8.91 -16.93 11.43
C SER A 5 10.08 -16.27 12.14
N LEU A 6 9.88 -15.05 12.65
CA LEU A 6 10.90 -14.28 13.36
C LEU A 6 11.30 -14.95 14.69
N ILE A 7 10.31 -15.39 15.48
CA ILE A 7 10.57 -16.11 16.73
C ILE A 7 11.38 -17.38 16.45
N SER A 8 10.99 -18.16 15.45
CA SER A 8 11.70 -19.40 15.09
C SER A 8 13.12 -19.12 14.59
N ALA A 9 13.30 -18.08 13.78
CA ALA A 9 14.62 -17.67 13.29
C ALA A 9 15.52 -17.19 14.44
N ALA A 10 14.98 -16.43 15.40
CA ALA A 10 15.69 -16.00 16.59
C ALA A 10 16.13 -17.20 17.44
N ILE A 11 15.23 -18.15 17.71
CA ILE A 11 15.55 -19.40 18.43
C ILE A 11 16.70 -20.16 17.75
N ARG A 12 16.67 -20.29 16.42
CA ARG A 12 17.76 -20.89 15.65
C ARG A 12 19.07 -20.11 15.81
N LYS A 13 19.02 -18.78 15.72
CA LYS A 13 20.19 -17.91 15.84
C LYS A 13 20.82 -17.95 17.24
N LEU A 14 20.01 -18.17 18.28
CA LEU A 14 20.44 -18.36 19.66
C LEU A 14 21.02 -19.77 19.94
N GLY A 15 21.18 -20.62 18.92
CA GLY A 15 21.89 -21.89 19.01
C GLY A 15 21.00 -23.12 19.21
N TRP A 16 19.67 -22.98 19.20
CA TRP A 16 18.79 -24.14 19.31
C TRP A 16 18.78 -24.96 18.02
N ASN A 17 19.35 -26.17 18.07
CA ASN A 17 19.39 -27.12 16.94
C ASN A 17 18.31 -28.20 17.01
N GLY A 18 17.51 -28.24 18.08
CA GLY A 18 16.45 -29.22 18.28
C GLY A 18 15.22 -29.01 17.38
N LYS A 19 14.20 -29.86 17.54
CA LYS A 19 12.92 -29.69 16.83
C LYS A 19 12.24 -28.40 17.28
N ILE A 20 11.64 -27.68 16.34
CA ILE A 20 10.69 -26.60 16.62
C ILE A 20 9.37 -27.03 15.99
N VAL A 21 8.39 -27.35 16.84
CA VAL A 21 7.08 -27.86 16.41
C VAL A 21 6.02 -26.83 16.69
N ILE A 22 5.31 -26.42 15.65
CA ILE A 22 4.19 -25.48 15.75
C ILE A 22 2.95 -26.31 16.06
N THR A 23 2.39 -26.05 17.23
CA THR A 23 1.17 -26.69 17.73
C THR A 23 0.00 -25.70 17.67
N LYS A 24 -1.23 -26.18 17.88
CA LYS A 24 -2.46 -25.36 17.94
C LYS A 24 -2.69 -24.44 16.71
N HIS A 25 -2.25 -24.88 15.53
CA HIS A 25 -2.26 -24.08 14.30
C HIS A 25 -3.61 -24.08 13.55
N GLY A 26 -4.54 -25.00 13.86
CA GLY A 26 -5.86 -25.07 13.21
C GLY A 26 -5.83 -25.41 11.71
N LEU A 27 -4.70 -25.94 11.20
CA LEU A 27 -4.52 -26.29 9.78
C LEU A 27 -4.83 -27.75 9.52
N LYS A 28 -5.20 -28.06 8.27
CA LYS A 28 -5.36 -29.41 7.71
C LYS A 28 -4.30 -29.60 6.61
N GLN A 29 -3.97 -30.85 6.27
CA GLN A 29 -2.95 -31.17 5.26
C GLN A 29 -3.19 -30.44 3.92
N LYS A 30 -4.45 -30.34 3.49
CA LYS A 30 -4.85 -29.63 2.25
C LYS A 30 -4.51 -28.13 2.23
N HIS A 31 -4.21 -27.51 3.37
CA HIS A 31 -3.79 -26.10 3.45
C HIS A 31 -2.28 -25.91 3.19
N LEU A 32 -1.50 -27.00 3.19
CA LEU A 32 -0.04 -26.95 3.03
C LEU A 32 0.29 -27.11 1.55
N GLN A 33 0.63 -25.99 0.90
CA GLN A 33 1.10 -25.95 -0.48
C GLN A 33 2.58 -25.55 -0.52
N ALA A 34 3.38 -26.19 -1.37
CA ALA A 34 4.84 -26.02 -1.41
C ALA A 34 5.28 -24.58 -1.75
N ASP A 35 4.44 -23.83 -2.44
CA ASP A 35 4.68 -22.45 -2.87
C ASP A 35 4.35 -21.41 -1.79
N ASN A 36 3.62 -21.79 -0.74
CA ASN A 36 3.22 -20.91 0.34
C ASN A 36 4.46 -20.35 1.06
N LYS A 37 4.49 -19.03 1.25
CA LYS A 37 5.59 -18.30 1.92
C LYS A 37 5.95 -18.90 3.27
N PHE A 38 4.95 -19.28 4.07
CA PHE A 38 5.21 -19.88 5.37
C PHE A 38 5.87 -21.26 5.27
N ILE A 39 5.47 -22.07 4.29
CA ILE A 39 6.04 -23.40 4.06
C ILE A 39 7.50 -23.29 3.62
N LYS A 40 7.82 -22.30 2.78
CA LYS A 40 9.21 -21.98 2.42
C LYS A 40 10.06 -21.64 3.64
N ILE A 41 9.56 -20.78 4.51
CA ILE A 41 10.24 -20.41 5.76
C ILE A 41 10.36 -21.63 6.70
N ALA A 42 9.31 -22.43 6.81
CA ALA A 42 9.30 -23.64 7.65
C ALA A 42 10.35 -24.65 7.18
N ASN A 43 10.48 -24.88 5.87
CA ASN A 43 11.54 -25.71 5.29
C ASN A 43 12.93 -25.13 5.60
N HIS A 44 13.13 -23.83 5.35
CA HIS A 44 14.41 -23.15 5.59
C HIS A 44 14.85 -23.21 7.06
N LEU A 45 13.93 -22.99 8.01
CA LEU A 45 14.20 -23.00 9.45
C LEU A 45 14.05 -24.38 10.11
N LYS A 46 13.80 -25.43 9.32
CA LYS A 46 13.55 -26.81 9.80
C LYS A 46 12.47 -26.87 10.88
N LEU A 47 11.34 -26.21 10.62
CA LEU A 47 10.15 -26.23 11.48
C LEU A 47 9.29 -27.44 11.15
N GLN A 48 8.44 -27.84 12.09
CA GLN A 48 7.44 -28.88 11.92
C GLN A 48 6.07 -28.33 12.29
N ILE A 49 5.02 -28.87 11.67
CA ILE A 49 3.63 -28.58 12.03
C ILE A 49 3.05 -29.85 12.62
N GLN A 50 2.52 -29.78 13.84
CA GLN A 50 2.08 -30.97 14.57
C GLN A 50 1.05 -31.77 13.77
N GLY A 51 1.33 -33.05 13.56
CA GLY A 51 0.41 -33.97 12.87
C GLY A 51 0.28 -33.74 11.36
N LEU A 52 1.10 -32.88 10.74
CA LEU A 52 1.07 -32.60 9.31
C LEU A 52 2.44 -32.80 8.66
N VAL A 53 2.44 -33.19 7.39
CA VAL A 53 3.66 -33.36 6.60
C VAL A 53 3.91 -32.08 5.80
N LEU A 54 5.04 -31.43 6.06
CA LEU A 54 5.46 -30.26 5.29
C LEU A 54 5.90 -30.70 3.89
N PRO A 55 5.30 -30.16 2.81
CA PRO A 55 5.80 -30.44 1.48
C PRO A 55 7.16 -29.76 1.31
N ALA A 56 8.05 -30.42 0.56
CA ALA A 56 9.34 -29.86 0.21
C ALA A 56 9.14 -28.59 -0.64
N SER A 57 9.88 -27.53 -0.31
CA SER A 57 9.85 -26.29 -1.08
C SER A 57 11.26 -25.91 -1.53
N LYS A 58 11.40 -25.45 -2.77
CA LYS A 58 12.66 -24.88 -3.24
C LYS A 58 12.85 -23.48 -2.67
N THR A 59 13.98 -23.24 -2.01
CA THR A 59 14.44 -21.90 -1.66
C THR A 59 14.87 -21.19 -2.92
N ARG A 60 14.50 -19.92 -3.09
CA ARG A 60 15.07 -19.07 -4.15
C ARG A 60 16.22 -18.31 -3.56
N GLU A 61 17.41 -18.41 -4.14
CA GLU A 61 18.59 -17.66 -3.69
C GLU A 61 18.36 -16.15 -3.79
N ASN A 62 17.68 -15.70 -4.85
CA ASN A 62 17.33 -14.29 -5.07
C ASN A 62 15.89 -13.99 -4.60
N TYR A 63 15.60 -14.19 -3.31
CA TYR A 63 14.27 -13.82 -2.76
C TYR A 63 14.08 -12.31 -2.72
N TRP A 64 15.12 -11.58 -2.32
CA TRP A 64 15.11 -10.13 -2.30
C TRP A 64 15.53 -9.59 -3.67
N LYS A 65 14.74 -8.65 -4.18
CA LYS A 65 15.03 -7.89 -5.39
C LYS A 65 14.55 -6.46 -5.18
N TYR A 66 15.19 -5.51 -5.86
CA TYR A 66 14.61 -4.18 -5.99
C TYR A 66 13.23 -4.31 -6.64
N GLU A 67 12.27 -3.56 -6.11
CA GLU A 67 11.00 -3.39 -6.78
C GLU A 67 11.21 -2.40 -7.92
N THR A 68 10.99 -2.86 -9.15
CA THR A 68 11.18 -2.07 -10.37
C THR A 68 9.92 -2.04 -11.23
N GLU A 69 8.88 -2.78 -10.83
CA GLU A 69 7.66 -2.96 -11.63
C GLU A 69 6.39 -2.58 -10.87
N GLY A 70 6.43 -2.54 -9.54
CA GLY A 70 5.28 -2.33 -8.68
C GLY A 70 4.65 -0.95 -8.84
N GLU A 71 3.32 -0.91 -8.94
CA GLU A 71 2.54 0.33 -9.03
C GLU A 71 2.79 1.32 -7.88
N LYS A 72 3.19 0.79 -6.71
CA LYS A 72 3.39 1.58 -5.49
C LYS A 72 4.61 2.49 -5.54
N LEU A 73 5.54 2.27 -6.48
CA LEU A 73 6.72 3.14 -6.61
C LEU A 73 6.31 4.59 -6.86
N GLY A 74 5.29 4.83 -7.68
CA GLY A 74 4.77 6.18 -7.93
C GLY A 74 4.16 6.82 -6.67
N THR A 75 3.35 6.07 -5.92
CA THR A 75 2.71 6.60 -4.70
C THR A 75 3.71 6.81 -3.55
N ILE A 76 4.70 5.93 -3.39
CA ILE A 76 5.80 6.10 -2.42
C ILE A 76 6.62 7.33 -2.79
N PHE A 77 6.97 7.51 -4.06
CA PHE A 77 7.70 8.69 -4.51
C PHE A 77 6.95 9.98 -4.18
N ILE A 78 5.67 10.07 -4.54
CA ILE A 78 4.85 11.25 -4.23
C ILE A 78 4.71 11.47 -2.72
N HIS A 79 4.52 10.41 -1.94
CA HIS A 79 4.48 10.49 -0.49
C HIS A 79 5.74 11.18 0.05
N LEU A 80 6.92 10.65 -0.29
CA LEU A 80 8.19 11.18 0.19
C LEU A 80 8.44 12.62 -0.28
N VAL A 81 8.19 12.90 -1.56
CA VAL A 81 8.47 14.23 -2.12
C VAL A 81 7.55 15.29 -1.52
N VAL A 82 6.27 14.97 -1.30
CA VAL A 82 5.34 15.90 -0.65
C VAL A 82 5.79 16.21 0.78
N GLU A 83 6.11 15.20 1.59
CA GLU A 83 6.47 15.44 3.00
C GLU A 83 7.81 16.16 3.18
N ASN A 84 8.76 15.95 2.27
CA ASN A 84 10.09 16.55 2.39
C ASN A 84 10.22 17.91 1.69
N PHE A 85 9.42 18.18 0.66
CA PHE A 85 9.56 19.38 -0.17
C PHE A 85 8.34 20.30 -0.14
N THR A 86 7.35 20.04 0.71
CA THR A 86 6.20 20.93 0.92
C THR A 86 5.76 20.97 2.37
N LYS A 87 4.67 21.70 2.66
CA LYS A 87 3.96 21.65 3.95
C LYS A 87 2.81 20.63 3.98
N GLY A 88 2.65 19.85 2.91
CA GLY A 88 1.67 18.77 2.87
C GLY A 88 2.14 17.56 3.66
N PHE A 89 1.20 16.73 4.08
CA PHE A 89 1.51 15.57 4.93
C PHE A 89 0.63 14.36 4.56
N SER A 90 1.14 13.14 4.78
CA SER A 90 0.35 11.93 4.65
C SER A 90 -0.55 11.73 5.87
N ILE A 91 -1.86 11.68 5.62
CA ILE A 91 -2.85 11.37 6.66
C ILE A 91 -3.35 9.93 6.56
N PHE A 92 -2.91 9.17 5.55
CA PHE A 92 -3.09 7.73 5.46
C PHE A 92 -2.22 7.16 4.35
N GLU A 93 -1.61 6.00 4.58
CA GLU A 93 -0.87 5.25 3.56
C GLU A 93 -1.16 3.74 3.60
N ASN A 94 -1.11 3.13 2.42
CA ASN A 94 -1.28 1.70 2.20
C ASN A 94 -0.33 1.21 1.10
N HIS A 95 0.98 1.32 1.36
CA HIS A 95 2.00 0.84 0.43
C HIS A 95 2.17 -0.69 0.55
N ALA A 96 2.34 -1.36 -0.60
CA ALA A 96 2.33 -2.82 -0.66
C ALA A 96 3.48 -3.43 0.17
N GLY A 97 3.15 -4.48 0.93
CA GLY A 97 4.11 -5.24 1.73
C GLY A 97 4.27 -4.73 3.17
N CYS A 98 3.79 -3.53 3.47
CA CYS A 98 3.74 -2.98 4.83
C CYS A 98 2.38 -3.19 5.49
N GLU A 99 2.31 -2.98 6.81
CA GLU A 99 1.03 -2.90 7.50
C GLU A 99 0.24 -1.69 6.99
N LYS A 100 -1.07 -1.85 6.86
CA LYS A 100 -1.97 -0.74 6.51
C LYS A 100 -1.83 0.37 7.55
N GLY A 101 -1.57 1.60 7.13
CA GLY A 101 -1.42 2.74 8.01
C GLY A 101 -2.69 3.08 8.80
N TYR A 102 -2.53 3.97 9.77
CA TYR A 102 -3.64 4.61 10.45
C TYR A 102 -4.07 5.85 9.67
N PHE A 103 -5.35 6.18 9.75
CA PHE A 103 -5.83 7.50 9.33
C PHE A 103 -5.53 8.51 10.45
N ILE A 104 -4.92 9.63 10.10
CA ILE A 104 -4.56 10.70 11.04
C ILE A 104 -5.63 11.79 10.94
N THR A 105 -6.34 12.03 12.04
CA THR A 105 -7.37 13.07 12.14
C THR A 105 -6.75 14.46 12.27
N SER A 106 -7.55 15.51 12.08
CA SER A 106 -7.11 16.91 12.20
C SER A 106 -6.56 17.30 13.58
N ASN A 107 -6.86 16.52 14.62
CA ASN A 107 -6.29 16.67 15.96
C ASN A 107 -5.13 15.69 16.26
N GLY A 108 -4.58 15.01 15.25
CA GLY A 108 -3.43 14.12 15.37
C GLY A 108 -3.74 12.72 15.91
N LYS A 109 -5.01 12.33 16.04
CA LYS A 109 -5.38 10.98 16.50
C LYS A 109 -5.23 9.97 15.37
N HIS A 110 -4.60 8.85 15.69
CA HIS A 110 -4.47 7.69 14.81
C HIS A 110 -5.70 6.80 14.95
N ILE A 111 -6.44 6.58 13.86
CA ILE A 111 -7.62 5.71 13.84
C ILE A 111 -7.46 4.64 12.75
N PRO A 112 -7.76 3.36 13.05
CA PRO A 112 -7.67 2.32 12.06
C PRO A 112 -8.79 2.50 11.03
N LEU A 113 -8.47 2.33 9.74
CA LEU A 113 -9.51 2.28 8.71
C LEU A 113 -10.30 0.97 8.81
N GLU A 114 -11.62 1.08 8.82
CA GLU A 114 -12.52 -0.06 8.69
C GLU A 114 -12.40 -0.69 7.30
N LYS A 115 -12.50 -2.02 7.24
CA LYS A 115 -12.50 -2.77 5.97
C LYS A 115 -13.89 -2.85 5.34
N TYR A 116 -14.93 -2.67 6.13
CA TYR A 116 -16.31 -2.88 5.72
C TYR A 116 -17.18 -1.72 6.20
N SER A 117 -18.05 -1.21 5.35
CA SER A 117 -19.11 -0.28 5.76
C SER A 117 -20.22 -1.03 6.51
N ASP A 118 -20.41 -2.32 6.19
CA ASP A 118 -21.20 -3.26 6.98
C ASP A 118 -20.63 -4.68 6.89
N ARG A 119 -20.00 -5.13 7.97
CA ARG A 119 -19.37 -6.46 8.04
C ARG A 119 -20.39 -7.60 8.00
N LYS A 120 -21.58 -7.42 8.59
CA LYS A 120 -22.61 -8.47 8.64
C LYS A 120 -23.17 -8.70 7.25
N ALA A 121 -23.58 -7.63 6.57
CA ALA A 121 -24.06 -7.70 5.19
C ALA A 121 -23.00 -8.23 4.22
N TYR A 122 -21.72 -7.86 4.39
CA TYR A 122 -20.63 -8.41 3.57
C TYR A 122 -20.48 -9.93 3.73
N LYS A 123 -20.51 -10.42 4.97
CA LYS A 123 -20.43 -11.86 5.27
C LYS A 123 -21.66 -12.63 4.80
N ALA A 124 -22.81 -11.98 4.73
CA ALA A 124 -24.06 -12.54 4.18
C ALA A 124 -24.09 -12.57 2.64
N GLY A 125 -23.06 -12.05 1.95
CA GLY A 125 -22.91 -12.13 0.49
C GLY A 125 -22.88 -10.79 -0.23
N ASN A 126 -23.23 -9.68 0.42
CA ASN A 126 -23.23 -8.37 -0.20
C ASN A 126 -21.81 -7.79 -0.31
N LYS A 127 -21.10 -8.11 -1.39
CA LYS A 127 -19.71 -7.70 -1.60
C LYS A 127 -19.52 -6.19 -1.75
N ASN A 128 -20.59 -5.43 -2.02
CA ASN A 128 -20.55 -3.96 -2.13
C ASN A 128 -20.35 -3.25 -0.78
N LYS A 129 -20.30 -4.00 0.33
CA LYS A 129 -20.05 -3.46 1.68
C LYS A 129 -18.57 -3.45 2.06
N ILE A 130 -17.68 -3.79 1.14
CA ILE A 130 -16.24 -3.58 1.31
C ILE A 130 -15.92 -2.11 1.03
N ILE A 131 -15.13 -1.48 1.90
CA ILE A 131 -14.67 -0.12 1.68
C ILE A 131 -13.48 -0.19 0.72
N SER A 132 -13.52 0.58 -0.36
CA SER A 132 -12.34 0.82 -1.19
C SER A 132 -11.35 1.67 -0.43
N ILE A 133 -10.19 1.09 -0.13
CA ILE A 133 -9.12 1.74 0.61
C ILE A 133 -8.14 2.32 -0.43
N PRO A 134 -7.89 3.65 -0.40
CA PRO A 134 -6.93 4.27 -1.30
C PRO A 134 -5.50 3.84 -0.97
N ASP A 135 -4.55 4.20 -1.81
CA ASP A 135 -3.13 3.93 -1.57
C ASP A 135 -2.47 4.97 -0.70
N LEU A 136 -2.89 6.22 -0.85
CA LEU A 136 -2.34 7.36 -0.14
C LEU A 136 -3.42 8.44 0.00
N ILE A 137 -3.46 9.09 1.15
CA ILE A 137 -4.27 10.30 1.36
C ILE A 137 -3.34 11.37 1.90
N LEU A 138 -3.25 12.49 1.19
CA LEU A 138 -2.45 13.65 1.59
C LEU A 138 -3.36 14.80 2.00
N ILE A 139 -2.89 15.65 2.91
CA ILE A 139 -3.50 16.92 3.26
C ILE A 139 -2.56 18.07 2.87
N ASP A 140 -3.11 19.08 2.20
CA ASP A 140 -2.51 20.41 2.06
C ASP A 140 -3.28 21.37 2.97
N PHE A 141 -2.71 21.65 4.14
CA PHE A 141 -3.32 22.58 5.10
C PHE A 141 -3.43 24.00 4.56
N GLY A 142 -2.44 24.45 3.77
CA GLY A 142 -2.40 25.81 3.22
C GLY A 142 -3.53 26.08 2.23
N ARG A 143 -3.97 25.05 1.50
CA ARG A 143 -5.07 25.14 0.53
C ARG A 143 -6.39 24.55 1.03
N SER A 144 -6.40 23.94 2.21
CA SER A 144 -7.53 23.13 2.70
C SER A 144 -7.96 22.09 1.66
N GLU A 145 -7.01 21.36 1.09
CA GLU A 145 -7.26 20.32 0.09
C GLU A 145 -6.81 18.95 0.62
N VAL A 146 -7.68 17.95 0.52
CA VAL A 146 -7.33 16.54 0.78
C VAL A 146 -7.25 15.83 -0.56
N ILE A 147 -6.11 15.17 -0.83
CA ILE A 147 -5.83 14.49 -2.08
C ILE A 147 -5.91 13.00 -1.82
N ASN A 148 -6.90 12.34 -2.42
CA ASN A 148 -7.19 10.92 -2.27
C ASN A 148 -6.69 10.17 -3.51
N ILE A 149 -5.72 9.27 -3.32
CA ILE A 149 -4.84 8.80 -4.38
C ILE A 149 -4.99 7.29 -4.58
N GLU A 150 -5.16 6.89 -5.84
CA GLU A 150 -5.02 5.51 -6.30
C GLU A 150 -3.70 5.36 -7.07
N GLY A 151 -2.89 4.37 -6.71
CA GLY A 151 -1.66 4.02 -7.41
C GLY A 151 -1.89 2.91 -8.42
N LYS A 152 -1.45 3.09 -9.68
CA LYS A 152 -1.51 2.05 -10.71
C LYS A 152 -0.25 1.99 -11.55
N LYS A 153 0.02 0.83 -12.15
CA LYS A 153 0.94 0.79 -13.29
C LYS A 153 0.34 1.58 -14.45
N TYR A 154 1.17 2.22 -15.27
CA TYR A 154 0.74 3.03 -16.42
C TYR A 154 -0.26 2.29 -17.33
N GLN A 155 0.03 1.04 -17.68
CA GLN A 155 -0.87 0.20 -18.51
C GLN A 155 -2.29 0.01 -17.94
N PHE A 156 -2.48 0.25 -16.64
CA PHE A 156 -3.77 0.15 -15.94
C PHE A 156 -4.36 1.51 -15.57
N CYS A 157 -3.92 2.60 -16.20
CA CYS A 157 -4.42 3.96 -15.99
C CYS A 157 -5.95 4.03 -15.94
N GLN A 158 -6.60 3.48 -16.97
CA GLN A 158 -8.07 3.50 -17.08
C GLN A 158 -8.77 2.69 -15.98
N ASN A 159 -8.13 1.66 -15.41
CA ASN A 159 -8.65 0.96 -14.23
C ASN A 159 -8.61 1.87 -13.01
N GLY A 160 -7.48 2.53 -12.75
CA GLY A 160 -7.33 3.48 -11.64
C GLY A 160 -8.37 4.60 -11.69
N ILE A 161 -8.62 5.17 -12.87
CA ILE A 161 -9.63 6.22 -13.07
C ILE A 161 -11.04 5.72 -12.70
N ARG A 162 -11.39 4.48 -13.07
CA ARG A 162 -12.67 3.89 -12.68
C ARG A 162 -12.76 3.68 -11.17
N GLU A 163 -11.67 3.24 -10.53
CA GLU A 163 -11.61 2.96 -9.11
C GLU A 163 -11.80 4.20 -8.24
N LEU A 164 -11.38 5.38 -8.70
CA LEU A 164 -11.63 6.66 -8.01
C LEU A 164 -13.11 6.87 -7.68
N LYS A 165 -14.04 6.33 -8.47
CA LYS A 165 -15.50 6.45 -8.21
C LYS A 165 -15.92 5.78 -6.89
N SER A 166 -15.16 4.78 -6.45
CA SER A 166 -15.46 3.96 -5.27
C SER A 166 -15.03 4.56 -3.93
N PHE A 167 -14.30 5.69 -3.93
CA PHE A 167 -13.77 6.31 -2.71
C PHE A 167 -14.80 7.03 -1.82
N GLY A 168 -16.08 7.02 -2.19
CA GLY A 168 -17.14 7.72 -1.46
C GLY A 168 -17.25 7.32 0.03
N ASP A 169 -17.04 6.04 0.35
CA ASP A 169 -17.13 5.55 1.73
C ASP A 169 -16.01 6.09 2.62
N ILE A 170 -14.75 6.09 2.14
CA ILE A 170 -13.61 6.68 2.87
C ILE A 170 -13.80 8.19 3.02
N GLU A 171 -14.25 8.86 1.96
CA GLU A 171 -14.48 10.30 2.01
C GLU A 171 -15.56 10.66 3.02
N LYS A 172 -16.67 9.93 3.06
CA LYS A 172 -17.75 10.20 4.01
C LYS A 172 -17.37 9.81 5.44
N GLY A 173 -16.81 8.62 5.64
CA GLY A 173 -16.52 8.06 6.95
C GLY A 173 -15.34 8.69 7.67
N TYR A 174 -14.37 9.21 6.91
CA TYR A 174 -13.09 9.69 7.44
C TYR A 174 -12.81 11.12 7.02
N ILE A 175 -12.63 11.39 5.72
CA ILE A 175 -12.15 12.71 5.26
C ILE A 175 -13.12 13.82 5.65
N LYS A 176 -14.41 13.73 5.28
CA LYS A 176 -15.43 14.73 5.63
C LYS A 176 -15.71 14.79 7.12
N LYS A 177 -15.51 13.68 7.85
CA LYS A 177 -15.72 13.63 9.30
C LYS A 177 -14.64 14.40 10.06
N TYR A 178 -13.38 14.25 9.67
CA TYR A 178 -12.23 14.81 10.41
C TYR A 178 -11.64 16.06 9.75
N TYR A 179 -11.89 16.29 8.47
CA TYR A 179 -11.47 17.45 7.67
C TYR A 179 -12.67 18.04 6.89
N PRO A 180 -13.75 18.47 7.58
CA PRO A 180 -15.03 18.84 6.95
C PRO A 180 -14.97 20.04 6.01
N LYS A 181 -14.00 20.94 6.21
CA LYS A 181 -13.81 22.15 5.40
C LYS A 181 -12.92 21.92 4.19
N SER A 182 -12.26 20.77 4.11
CA SER A 182 -11.29 20.52 3.05
C SER A 182 -12.00 20.10 1.76
N LYS A 183 -11.57 20.69 0.65
CA LYS A 183 -11.95 20.24 -0.69
C LYS A 183 -11.27 18.90 -0.97
N ILE A 184 -12.03 17.93 -1.45
CA ILE A 184 -11.48 16.61 -1.78
C ILE A 184 -11.13 16.56 -3.26
N ILE A 185 -9.91 16.15 -3.56
CA ILE A 185 -9.40 15.90 -4.91
C ILE A 185 -9.13 14.41 -5.01
N ARG A 186 -9.68 13.76 -6.04
CA ARG A 186 -9.35 12.37 -6.37
C ARG A 186 -8.37 12.36 -7.53
N THR A 187 -7.33 11.55 -7.45
CA THR A 187 -6.34 11.48 -8.53
C THR A 187 -5.66 10.13 -8.61
N VAL A 188 -5.21 9.77 -9.82
CA VAL A 188 -4.37 8.60 -10.05
C VAL A 188 -2.91 9.02 -10.08
N VAL A 189 -2.07 8.23 -9.43
CA VAL A 189 -0.61 8.28 -9.55
C VAL A 189 -0.15 7.04 -10.30
N LEU A 190 0.65 7.25 -11.34
CA LEU A 190 1.12 6.18 -12.22
C LEU A 190 2.61 5.89 -12.02
N TYR A 191 2.96 4.62 -12.21
CA TYR A 191 4.34 4.18 -12.38
C TYR A 191 4.49 3.31 -13.63
N GLY A 192 5.61 3.44 -14.32
CA GLY A 192 5.95 2.63 -15.50
C GLY A 192 5.68 3.35 -16.83
N GLY A 193 5.87 2.65 -17.95
CA GLY A 193 5.74 3.29 -19.27
C GLY A 193 6.91 4.24 -19.58
N THR A 194 6.91 4.84 -20.77
CA THR A 194 7.98 5.74 -21.26
C THR A 194 7.47 7.11 -21.66
N GLU A 195 6.20 7.38 -21.40
CA GLU A 195 5.50 8.57 -21.81
C GLU A 195 6.02 9.79 -21.07
N LYS A 196 6.10 10.90 -21.80
CA LYS A 196 6.53 12.21 -21.28
C LYS A 196 5.37 13.18 -21.04
N LYS A 197 4.14 12.71 -21.28
CA LYS A 197 2.90 13.46 -21.15
C LYS A 197 1.78 12.50 -20.76
N VAL A 198 0.84 12.99 -19.97
CA VAL A 198 -0.41 12.27 -19.63
C VAL A 198 -1.59 13.15 -20.00
N ILE A 199 -2.56 12.60 -20.73
CA ILE A 199 -3.71 13.35 -21.27
C ILE A 199 -4.96 13.21 -20.41
N GLU A 200 -5.03 12.17 -19.59
CA GLU A 200 -6.13 11.91 -18.67
C GLU A 200 -6.13 12.94 -17.54
N ILE A 201 -7.24 13.66 -17.40
CA ILE A 201 -7.36 14.77 -16.44
C ILE A 201 -7.38 14.31 -14.99
N GLU A 202 -7.74 13.06 -14.73
CA GLU A 202 -7.76 12.43 -13.41
C GLU A 202 -6.37 11.99 -12.94
N VAL A 203 -5.41 11.86 -13.87
CA VAL A 203 -4.04 11.51 -13.51
C VAL A 203 -3.31 12.77 -13.04
N GLY A 204 -2.77 12.69 -11.84
CA GLY A 204 -2.06 13.80 -11.22
C GLY A 204 -0.55 13.75 -11.47
N PHE A 205 -0.01 12.54 -11.59
CA PHE A 205 1.43 12.33 -11.72
C PHE A 205 1.75 10.96 -12.34
N LEU A 206 2.83 10.92 -13.10
CA LEU A 206 3.46 9.71 -13.64
C LEU A 206 4.97 9.78 -13.35
N LEU A 207 5.47 8.73 -12.70
CA LEU A 207 6.90 8.39 -12.68
C LEU A 207 7.15 7.32 -13.74
N ASN A 208 7.78 7.70 -14.85
CA ASN A 208 8.02 6.76 -15.95
C ASN A 208 9.30 5.94 -15.72
N GLU A 209 9.55 4.93 -16.57
CA GLU A 209 10.69 4.01 -16.44
C GLU A 209 12.05 4.67 -16.69
N ASN A 210 12.07 5.84 -17.32
CA ASN A 210 13.28 6.64 -17.52
C ASN A 210 13.60 7.54 -16.32
N GLY A 211 12.73 7.58 -15.31
CA GLY A 211 12.84 8.49 -14.17
C GLY A 211 12.29 9.90 -14.42
N ASP A 212 11.58 10.12 -15.54
CA ASP A 212 10.95 11.42 -15.79
C ASP A 212 9.79 11.65 -14.82
N LEU A 213 9.68 12.88 -14.31
CA LEU A 213 8.65 13.34 -13.39
C LEU A 213 7.55 14.07 -14.19
N VAL A 214 6.51 13.35 -14.60
CA VAL A 214 5.47 13.88 -15.50
C VAL A 214 4.23 14.30 -14.70
N LEU A 215 3.96 15.60 -14.65
CA LEU A 215 2.73 16.15 -14.06
C LEU A 215 1.56 16.04 -15.04
N GLY A 216 0.39 15.58 -14.55
CA GLY A 216 -0.83 15.55 -15.34
C GLY A 216 -1.46 16.93 -15.56
N ILE A 217 -2.39 17.03 -16.52
CA ILE A 217 -3.02 18.30 -16.93
C ILE A 217 -3.62 19.05 -15.73
N LYS A 218 -4.35 18.33 -14.87
CA LYS A 218 -4.96 18.86 -13.64
C LYS A 218 -4.27 18.34 -12.37
N ALA A 219 -2.95 18.11 -12.45
CA ALA A 219 -2.16 17.71 -11.29
C ALA A 219 -2.46 18.60 -10.06
N PRO A 220 -2.71 18.02 -8.87
CA PRO A 220 -2.89 18.76 -7.63
C PRO A 220 -1.78 19.79 -7.44
N LYS A 221 -2.13 20.99 -6.95
CA LYS A 221 -1.15 22.07 -6.74
C LYS A 221 -0.02 21.63 -5.81
N LEU A 222 -0.35 20.81 -4.82
CA LEU A 222 0.63 20.20 -3.92
C LEU A 222 1.70 19.40 -4.66
N PHE A 223 1.34 18.61 -5.68
CA PHE A 223 2.31 17.86 -6.47
C PHE A 223 3.21 18.77 -7.28
N ARG A 224 2.65 19.80 -7.91
CA ARG A 224 3.42 20.78 -8.69
C ARG A 224 4.46 21.48 -7.82
N GLU A 225 4.05 21.91 -6.63
CA GLU A 225 4.93 22.53 -5.64
C GLU A 225 6.02 21.57 -5.18
N ALA A 226 5.66 20.33 -4.83
CA ALA A 226 6.59 19.32 -4.34
C ALA A 226 7.69 19.00 -5.37
N ILE A 227 7.29 18.77 -6.64
CA ILE A 227 8.21 18.46 -7.72
C ILE A 227 9.08 19.68 -8.07
N LYS A 228 8.52 20.88 -8.10
CA LYS A 228 9.29 22.11 -8.32
C LYS A 228 10.37 22.26 -7.24
N ASN A 229 9.99 22.17 -5.97
CA ASN A 229 10.90 22.35 -4.85
C ASN A 229 11.98 21.25 -4.79
N LEU A 230 11.65 20.01 -5.18
CA LEU A 230 12.63 18.93 -5.34
C LEU A 230 13.67 19.28 -6.41
N LEU A 231 13.24 19.73 -7.58
CA LEU A 231 14.15 20.09 -8.67
C LEU A 231 15.01 21.30 -8.30
N ASP A 232 14.41 22.32 -7.70
CA ASP A 232 15.08 23.54 -7.23
C ASP A 232 16.14 23.26 -6.14
N PHE A 233 15.96 22.19 -5.35
CA PHE A 233 16.93 21.81 -4.32
C PHE A 233 18.22 21.22 -4.91
N TRP A 234 18.14 20.57 -6.07
CA TRP A 234 19.27 19.91 -6.73
C TRP A 234 19.86 20.71 -7.90
N SER A 235 19.22 21.81 -8.30
CA SER A 235 19.73 22.78 -9.29
C SER A 235 20.72 23.76 -8.68
#